data_AF-A0A8S3ZVW6-F1
#
_entry.id   AF-A0A8S3ZVW6-F1
#
_cell.length_a   1.000
_cell.length_b   1.000
_cell.length_c   1.000
_cell.angle_alpha   90.00
_cell.angle_beta   90.00
_cell.angle_gamma   90.00
#
_symmetry.space_group_name_H-M   'P 1'
#
loop_
_entity.id
_entity.type
_entity.pdbx_description
1 polymer ?
#
loop_
_entity_poly.entity_id
_entity_poly.type
_entity_poly.pdbx_seq_one_letter_code
_entity_poly.pdbx_strand_id
1 'polypeptide(L)'
;FPKSNINAILEKLAVRLGSNKEDVRAFFAKTDPAGSGYMSYEKFREMALSIEPTLTEHEIITVARQFSDRRSDIVLDVDKLTSIIQEELRKKNFEGFGTLISSLRHLDKDCTGFLSRDDIRREFIAQHVPISDDMLRAALSVAKTSENNNEAILYEDFVNSFNWRDFPAPPAQYQSAVGDEEWCRSKPQSKIEQVHYQSLLQRLFSNAKDNI
;
A
#
# COMPACT_ATOMS: atom_id res chain seq x y z
N PHE A 1 -5.08 2.36 23.11
CA PHE A 1 -4.50 3.69 23.37
C PHE A 1 -3.02 3.82 22.93
N PRO A 2 -2.67 3.77 21.62
CA PRO A 2 -1.29 4.03 21.16
C PRO A 2 -1.04 5.45 20.61
N LYS A 3 -2.09 6.22 20.28
CA LYS A 3 -1.96 7.56 19.65
C LYS A 3 -1.21 8.57 20.53
N SER A 4 -1.37 8.48 21.86
CA SER A 4 -0.74 9.41 22.81
C SER A 4 0.78 9.31 22.83
N ASN A 5 1.34 8.11 22.64
CA ASN A 5 2.80 7.92 22.63
C ASN A 5 3.43 8.51 21.36
N ILE A 6 2.77 8.38 20.21
CA ILE A 6 3.28 8.90 18.93
C ILE A 6 3.30 10.43 18.96
N ASN A 7 2.24 11.07 19.45
CA ASN A 7 2.21 12.53 19.57
C ASN A 7 3.33 13.04 20.49
N ALA A 8 3.59 12.37 21.63
CA ALA A 8 4.68 12.74 22.53
C ALA A 8 6.06 12.61 21.86
N ILE A 9 6.28 11.59 21.03
CA ILE A 9 7.52 11.42 20.26
C ILE A 9 7.67 12.54 19.22
N LEU A 10 6.57 12.89 18.53
CA LEU A 10 6.55 13.96 17.54
C LEU A 10 6.79 15.34 18.17
N GLU A 11 6.26 15.60 19.36
CA GLU A 11 6.52 16.85 20.10
C GLU A 11 7.99 16.97 20.50
N LYS A 12 8.61 15.89 21.01
CA LYS A 12 10.07 15.87 21.29
C LYS A 12 10.89 16.21 20.05
N LEU A 13 10.55 15.58 18.92
CA LEU A 13 11.19 15.84 17.63
C LEU A 13 10.96 17.29 17.18
N ALA A 14 9.75 17.83 17.31
CA ALA A 14 9.40 19.18 16.88
C ALA A 14 10.17 20.26 17.65
N VAL A 15 10.29 20.12 18.97
CA VAL A 15 11.01 21.08 19.84
C VAL A 15 12.48 21.18 19.44
N ARG A 16 13.14 20.05 19.20
CA ARG A 16 14.55 20.00 18.81
C ARG A 16 14.78 20.41 17.35
N LEU A 17 13.89 19.96 16.47
CA LEU A 17 13.91 20.31 15.05
C LEU A 17 13.75 21.82 14.86
N GLY A 18 13.01 22.50 15.73
CA GLY A 18 12.87 23.97 15.74
C GLY A 18 14.20 24.71 15.76
N SER A 19 15.19 24.20 16.50
CA SER A 19 16.53 24.78 16.61
C SER A 19 17.49 24.31 15.50
N ASN A 20 17.27 23.13 14.92
CA ASN A 20 18.17 22.50 13.93
C ASN A 20 17.59 22.48 12.51
N LYS A 21 16.67 23.42 12.17
CA LYS A 21 15.96 23.40 10.88
C LYS A 21 16.88 23.47 9.67
N GLU A 22 17.96 24.24 9.75
CA GLU A 22 18.89 24.45 8.63
C GLU A 22 19.70 23.19 8.34
N ASP A 23 20.23 22.54 9.38
CA ASP A 23 20.97 21.28 9.26
C ASP A 23 20.10 20.16 8.69
N VAL A 24 18.84 20.09 9.15
CA VAL A 24 17.89 19.09 8.69
C VAL A 24 17.47 19.37 7.24
N ARG A 25 17.30 20.64 6.84
CA ARG A 25 17.05 21.01 5.45
C ARG A 25 18.23 20.66 4.54
N ALA A 26 19.46 20.87 5.00
CA ALA A 26 20.66 20.46 4.29
C ALA A 26 20.77 18.93 4.18
N PHE A 27 20.39 18.20 5.23
CA PHE A 27 20.32 16.74 5.23
C PHE A 27 19.33 16.22 4.19
N PHE A 28 18.15 16.84 4.06
CA PHE A 28 17.17 16.47 3.04
C PHE A 28 17.66 16.80 1.63
N ALA A 29 18.22 18.00 1.40
CA ALA A 29 18.76 18.38 0.10
C ALA A 29 19.89 17.44 -0.36
N LYS A 30 20.65 16.87 0.59
CA LYS A 30 21.70 15.88 0.32
C LYS A 30 21.15 14.47 0.09
N THR A 31 20.10 14.08 0.81
CA THR A 31 19.56 12.71 0.79
C THR A 31 18.56 12.50 -0.34
N ASP A 32 17.81 13.52 -0.71
CA ASP A 32 16.79 13.49 -1.75
C ASP A 32 16.98 14.67 -2.73
N PRO A 33 18.03 14.64 -3.57
CA PRO A 33 18.27 15.68 -4.58
C PRO A 33 17.18 15.72 -5.65
N ALA A 34 16.40 14.64 -5.80
CA ALA A 34 15.27 14.55 -6.73
C ALA A 34 13.99 15.19 -6.16
N GLY A 35 13.94 15.49 -4.85
CA GLY A 35 12.75 16.04 -4.20
C GLY A 35 11.54 15.10 -4.24
N SER A 36 11.79 13.79 -4.25
CA SER A 36 10.76 12.76 -4.22
C SER A 36 9.88 12.81 -2.95
N GLY A 37 10.39 13.34 -1.84
CA GLY A 37 9.69 13.38 -0.55
C GLY A 37 9.83 12.11 0.27
N TYR A 38 10.65 11.16 -0.19
CA TYR A 38 10.90 9.86 0.43
C TYR A 38 12.36 9.67 0.83
N MET A 39 12.60 8.88 1.87
CA MET A 39 13.94 8.44 2.26
C MET A 39 13.93 7.02 2.82
N SER A 40 15.06 6.32 2.72
CA SER A 40 15.20 4.99 3.30
C SER A 40 15.11 5.04 4.82
N TYR A 41 14.68 3.93 5.44
CA TYR A 41 14.62 3.81 6.90
C TYR A 41 15.98 4.09 7.57
N GLU A 42 17.08 3.65 6.97
CA GLU A 42 18.43 3.91 7.51
C GLU A 42 18.73 5.41 7.56
N LYS A 43 18.41 6.15 6.49
CA LYS A 43 18.57 7.60 6.46
C LYS A 43 17.63 8.34 7.39
N PHE A 44 16.41 7.84 7.51
CA PHE A 44 15.45 8.34 8.50
C PHE A 44 15.96 8.17 9.93
N ARG A 45 16.56 7.01 10.25
CA ARG A 45 17.15 6.71 11.57
C ARG A 45 18.34 7.61 11.87
N GLU A 46 19.26 7.80 10.92
CA GLU A 46 20.39 8.73 11.06
C GLU A 46 19.89 10.16 11.37
N MET A 47 18.88 10.63 10.63
CA MET A 47 18.28 11.95 10.83
C MET A 47 17.59 12.08 12.19
N ALA A 48 16.76 11.10 12.58
CA ALA A 48 16.07 11.12 13.87
C ALA A 48 17.05 11.18 15.06
N LEU A 49 18.13 10.40 15.00
CA LEU A 49 19.18 10.41 16.01
C LEU A 49 20.02 11.70 16.00
N SER A 50 20.20 12.34 14.84
CA SER A 50 20.88 13.63 14.74
C SER A 50 20.09 14.77 15.40
N ILE A 51 18.76 14.69 15.39
CA ILE A 51 17.87 15.69 16.01
C ILE A 51 17.70 15.42 17.50
N GLU A 52 17.42 14.16 17.86
CA GLU A 52 17.23 13.76 19.25
C GLU A 52 17.97 12.44 19.54
N PRO A 53 19.21 12.52 20.05
CA PRO A 53 20.03 11.35 20.34
C PRO A 53 19.43 10.41 21.40
N THR A 54 18.48 10.88 22.22
CA THR A 54 17.84 10.07 23.27
C THR A 54 16.68 9.21 22.79
N LEU A 55 16.31 9.30 21.50
CA LEU A 55 15.26 8.47 20.92
C LEU A 55 15.61 6.98 20.97
N THR A 56 14.67 6.18 21.45
CA THR A 56 14.80 4.73 21.42
C THR A 56 14.51 4.17 20.04
N GLU A 57 15.09 3.03 19.72
CA GLU A 57 14.84 2.34 18.44
C GLU A 57 13.35 2.04 18.23
N HIS A 58 12.63 1.71 19.30
CA HIS A 58 11.19 1.48 19.24
C HIS A 58 10.41 2.76 18.86
N GLU A 59 10.79 3.93 19.40
CA GLU A 59 10.18 5.21 19.04
C GLU A 59 10.43 5.55 17.57
N ILE A 60 11.66 5.36 17.08
CA ILE A 60 12.04 5.60 15.68
C ILE A 60 11.25 4.69 14.74
N ILE A 61 11.15 3.39 15.04
CA ILE A 61 10.36 2.43 14.24
C ILE A 61 8.88 2.83 14.24
N THR A 62 8.35 3.24 15.39
CA THR A 62 6.94 3.62 15.51
C THR A 62 6.62 4.84 14.64
N VAL A 63 7.49 5.86 14.63
CA VAL A 63 7.34 7.03 13.75
C VAL A 63 7.54 6.64 12.30
N ALA A 64 8.60 5.91 11.97
CA ALA A 64 8.86 5.44 10.60
C ALA A 64 7.67 4.67 10.02
N ARG A 65 7.02 3.80 10.82
CA ARG A 65 5.83 3.03 10.42
C ARG A 65 4.58 3.88 10.22
N GLN A 66 4.46 4.99 10.96
CA GLN A 66 3.33 5.90 10.81
C GLN A 66 3.42 6.70 9.50
N PHE A 67 4.63 6.98 9.05
CA PHE A 67 4.91 7.77 7.84
C PHE A 67 5.50 6.94 6.71
N SER A 68 5.54 5.61 6.83
CA SER A 68 5.97 4.71 5.75
C SER A 68 4.90 4.65 4.68
N ASP A 69 5.33 4.49 3.42
CA ASP A 69 4.38 4.36 2.33
C ASP A 69 3.67 3.00 2.42
N ARG A 70 2.44 3.01 2.94
CA ARG A 70 1.59 1.81 2.91
C ARG A 70 1.28 1.39 1.47
N ARG A 71 1.48 2.24 0.45
CA ARG A 71 1.24 1.87 -0.94
C ARG A 71 2.11 0.69 -1.36
N SER A 72 3.37 0.59 -0.93
CA SER A 72 4.23 -0.54 -1.27
C SER A 72 3.70 -1.86 -0.67
N ASP A 73 3.27 -1.83 0.59
CA ASP A 73 2.65 -2.98 1.25
C ASP A 73 1.31 -3.37 0.58
N ILE A 74 0.51 -2.37 0.19
CA ILE A 74 -0.77 -2.56 -0.51
C ILE A 74 -0.51 -3.17 -1.89
N VAL A 75 0.44 -2.65 -2.67
CA VAL A 75 0.78 -3.17 -4.01
C VAL A 75 1.23 -4.64 -3.92
N LEU A 76 2.09 -4.98 -2.95
CA LEU A 76 2.50 -6.36 -2.70
C LEU A 76 1.33 -7.26 -2.28
N ASP A 77 0.33 -6.73 -1.60
CA ASP A 77 -0.90 -7.46 -1.23
C ASP A 77 -1.83 -7.66 -2.44
N VAL A 78 -1.94 -6.67 -3.33
CA VAL A 78 -2.69 -6.78 -4.59
C VAL A 78 -2.10 -7.84 -5.51
N ASP A 79 -0.78 -7.88 -5.68
CA ASP A 79 -0.11 -8.87 -6.53
C ASP A 79 -0.30 -10.30 -6.00
N LYS A 80 -0.26 -10.47 -4.67
CA LYS A 80 -0.54 -11.75 -4.02
C LYS A 80 -2.00 -12.16 -4.20
N LEU A 81 -2.95 -11.24 -3.96
CA LEU A 81 -4.37 -11.50 -4.14
C LEU A 81 -4.68 -11.89 -5.58
N THR A 82 -4.13 -11.16 -6.54
CA THR A 82 -4.25 -11.44 -7.97
C THR A 82 -3.70 -12.83 -8.31
N SER A 83 -2.52 -13.17 -7.78
CA SER A 83 -1.92 -14.50 -7.99
C SER A 83 -2.80 -15.63 -7.45
N ILE A 84 -3.38 -15.47 -6.25
CA ILE A 84 -4.29 -16.45 -5.65
C ILE A 84 -5.56 -16.60 -6.50
N ILE A 85 -6.15 -15.50 -6.96
CA ILE A 85 -7.35 -15.53 -7.80
C ILE A 85 -7.05 -16.22 -9.14
N GLN A 86 -5.93 -15.89 -9.78
CA GLN A 86 -5.50 -16.53 -11.02
C GLN A 86 -5.28 -18.05 -10.83
N GLU A 87 -4.65 -18.45 -9.74
CA GLU A 87 -4.44 -19.85 -9.37
C GLU A 87 -5.77 -20.61 -9.23
N GLU A 88 -6.74 -20.03 -8.52
CA GLU A 88 -8.07 -20.64 -8.32
C GLU A 88 -8.86 -20.75 -9.63
N LEU A 89 -8.86 -19.69 -10.45
CA LEU A 89 -9.50 -19.70 -11.77
C LEU A 89 -8.86 -20.73 -12.70
N ARG A 90 -7.53 -20.88 -12.66
CA ARG A 90 -6.77 -21.87 -13.43
C ARG A 90 -7.09 -23.29 -12.98
N LYS A 91 -7.12 -23.58 -11.68
CA LYS A 91 -7.52 -24.89 -11.13
C LYS A 91 -8.93 -25.30 -11.53
N LYS A 92 -9.82 -24.32 -11.71
CA LYS A 92 -11.21 -24.51 -12.13
C LYS A 92 -11.40 -24.45 -13.65
N ASN A 93 -10.31 -24.28 -14.41
CA ASN A 93 -10.29 -24.16 -15.87
C ASN A 93 -11.29 -23.10 -16.40
N PHE A 94 -11.40 -21.98 -15.69
CA PHE A 94 -12.26 -20.88 -16.11
C PHE A 94 -11.57 -20.04 -17.19
N GLU A 95 -12.19 -19.95 -18.36
CA GLU A 95 -11.71 -19.18 -19.51
C GLU A 95 -12.73 -18.17 -20.04
N GLY A 96 -13.83 -17.95 -19.31
CA GLY A 96 -14.96 -17.10 -19.71
C GLY A 96 -14.69 -15.60 -19.72
N PHE A 97 -13.43 -15.16 -19.71
CA PHE A 97 -13.04 -13.75 -19.59
C PHE A 97 -13.59 -12.88 -20.74
N GLY A 98 -13.60 -13.39 -21.98
CA GLY A 98 -14.12 -12.65 -23.13
C GLY A 98 -15.64 -12.41 -23.06
N THR A 99 -16.39 -13.41 -22.59
CA THR A 99 -17.84 -13.28 -22.34
C THR A 99 -18.09 -12.30 -21.21
N LEU A 100 -17.32 -12.39 -20.12
CA LEU A 100 -17.42 -11.50 -18.97
C LEU A 100 -17.19 -10.03 -19.36
N ILE A 101 -16.12 -9.74 -20.12
CA ILE A 101 -15.86 -8.37 -20.64
C ILE A 101 -16.99 -7.90 -21.54
N SER A 102 -17.51 -8.79 -22.40
CA SER A 102 -18.61 -8.42 -23.30
C SER A 102 -19.88 -8.05 -22.53
N SER A 103 -20.24 -8.82 -21.49
CA SER A 103 -21.38 -8.50 -20.62
C SER A 103 -21.17 -7.17 -19.88
N LEU A 104 -19.98 -6.92 -19.35
CA LEU A 104 -19.66 -5.66 -18.68
C LEU A 104 -19.77 -4.48 -19.65
N ARG A 105 -19.28 -4.62 -20.88
CA ARG A 105 -19.45 -3.60 -21.94
C ARG A 105 -20.92 -3.36 -22.30
N HIS A 106 -21.77 -4.39 -22.20
CA HIS A 106 -23.22 -4.21 -22.37
C HIS A 106 -23.89 -3.47 -21.21
N LEU A 107 -23.35 -3.58 -19.99
CA LEU A 107 -23.80 -2.81 -18.83
C LEU A 107 -23.35 -1.34 -18.90
N ASP A 108 -22.15 -1.09 -19.43
CA ASP A 108 -21.59 0.24 -19.68
C ASP A 108 -22.18 0.88 -20.96
N LYS A 109 -23.47 1.25 -20.88
CA LYS A 109 -24.22 1.85 -22.01
C LYS A 109 -23.60 3.14 -22.55
N ASP A 110 -22.90 3.86 -21.69
CA ASP A 110 -22.27 5.14 -22.00
C ASP A 110 -20.82 4.95 -22.52
N CYS A 111 -20.33 3.71 -22.64
CA CYS A 111 -18.99 3.35 -23.12
C CYS A 111 -17.88 4.12 -22.40
N THR A 112 -18.05 4.33 -21.09
CA THR A 112 -17.11 5.10 -20.27
C THR A 112 -15.86 4.31 -19.93
N GLY A 113 -15.91 2.98 -20.02
CA GLY A 113 -14.87 2.08 -19.51
C GLY A 113 -14.95 1.85 -18.00
N PHE A 114 -15.93 2.45 -17.31
CA PHE A 114 -16.08 2.37 -15.86
C PHE A 114 -17.43 1.79 -15.44
N LEU A 115 -17.41 0.94 -14.40
CA LEU A 115 -18.62 0.39 -13.80
C LEU A 115 -18.55 0.45 -12.28
N SER A 116 -19.71 0.44 -11.63
CA SER A 116 -19.77 0.36 -10.17
C SER A 116 -19.30 -0.99 -9.67
N ARG A 117 -18.82 -1.02 -8.42
CA ARG A 117 -18.38 -2.27 -7.77
C ARG A 117 -19.50 -3.32 -7.71
N ASP A 118 -20.73 -2.88 -7.47
CA ASP A 118 -21.91 -3.74 -7.41
C ASP A 118 -22.28 -4.30 -8.79
N ASP A 119 -22.16 -3.52 -9.87
CA ASP A 119 -22.41 -4.01 -11.23
C ASP A 119 -21.43 -5.12 -11.62
N ILE A 120 -20.14 -4.88 -11.41
CA ILE A 120 -19.10 -5.86 -11.71
C ILE A 120 -19.33 -7.13 -10.88
N ARG A 121 -19.57 -6.97 -9.58
CA ARG A 121 -19.85 -8.09 -8.67
C ARG A 121 -21.05 -8.92 -9.12
N ARG A 122 -22.16 -8.28 -9.50
CA ARG A 122 -23.36 -8.99 -9.99
C ARG A 122 -23.06 -9.78 -11.25
N GLU A 123 -22.29 -9.22 -12.18
CA GLU A 123 -21.94 -9.92 -13.42
C GLU A 123 -21.03 -11.14 -13.15
N PHE A 124 -20.05 -11.03 -12.26
CA PHE A 124 -19.22 -12.17 -11.86
C PHE A 124 -20.04 -13.32 -11.24
N ILE A 125 -21.07 -12.99 -10.45
CA ILE A 125 -21.99 -13.99 -9.90
C ILE A 125 -22.87 -14.58 -11.00
N ALA A 126 -23.39 -13.76 -11.92
CA ALA A 126 -24.25 -14.18 -13.02
C ALA A 126 -23.53 -15.12 -14.00
N GLN A 127 -22.24 -14.88 -14.26
CA GLN A 127 -21.39 -15.72 -15.11
C GLN A 127 -20.82 -16.95 -14.38
N HIS A 128 -21.22 -17.18 -13.12
CA HIS A 128 -20.73 -18.29 -12.29
C HIS A 128 -19.19 -18.37 -12.24
N VAL A 129 -18.52 -17.22 -12.15
CA VAL A 129 -17.05 -17.16 -12.04
C VAL A 129 -16.64 -17.89 -10.76
N PRO A 130 -15.72 -18.87 -10.80
CA PRO A 130 -15.41 -19.73 -9.66
C PRO A 130 -14.44 -19.06 -8.69
N ILE A 131 -14.88 -17.94 -8.11
CA ILE A 131 -14.20 -17.20 -7.05
C ILE A 131 -15.18 -16.97 -5.90
N SER A 132 -14.68 -16.91 -4.66
CA SER A 132 -15.55 -16.61 -3.52
C SER A 132 -15.96 -15.13 -3.51
N ASP A 133 -17.13 -14.86 -2.93
CA ASP A 133 -17.67 -13.51 -2.80
C ASP A 133 -16.71 -12.59 -2.03
N ASP A 134 -16.08 -13.11 -0.98
CA ASP A 134 -15.12 -12.38 -0.15
C ASP A 134 -13.84 -12.03 -0.92
N MET A 135 -13.30 -12.94 -1.73
CA MET A 135 -12.13 -12.66 -2.56
C MET A 135 -12.45 -11.63 -3.65
N LEU A 136 -13.63 -11.72 -4.26
CA LEU A 136 -14.10 -10.73 -5.22
C LEU A 136 -14.24 -9.34 -4.59
N ARG A 137 -14.81 -9.26 -3.38
CA ARG A 137 -14.92 -7.99 -2.62
C ARG A 137 -13.54 -7.42 -2.28
N ALA A 138 -12.62 -8.26 -1.82
CA ALA A 138 -11.25 -7.84 -1.54
C ALA A 138 -10.58 -7.26 -2.79
N ALA A 139 -10.71 -7.94 -3.93
CA ALA A 139 -10.10 -7.48 -5.17
C ALA A 139 -10.75 -6.20 -5.72
N LEU A 140 -12.07 -6.06 -5.63
CA LEU A 140 -12.77 -4.81 -5.98
C LEU A 140 -12.38 -3.64 -5.06
N SER A 141 -11.93 -3.92 -3.83
CA SER A 141 -11.49 -2.87 -2.89
C SER A 141 -10.15 -2.24 -3.27
N VAL A 142 -9.32 -2.98 -4.00
CA VAL A 142 -7.98 -2.57 -4.45
C VAL A 142 -7.88 -2.34 -5.97
N ALA A 143 -8.99 -2.51 -6.70
CA ALA A 143 -9.06 -2.32 -8.14
C ALA A 143 -8.77 -0.86 -8.54
N LYS A 144 -8.24 -0.66 -9.75
CA LYS A 144 -8.01 0.68 -10.29
C LYS A 144 -9.35 1.40 -10.51
N THR A 145 -9.46 2.58 -9.93
CA THR A 145 -10.66 3.44 -10.02
C THR A 145 -10.39 4.67 -10.89
N SER A 146 -11.45 5.34 -11.31
CA SER A 146 -11.34 6.65 -11.96
C SER A 146 -10.73 7.68 -11.01
N GLU A 147 -9.93 8.61 -11.54
CA GLU A 147 -9.36 9.74 -10.78
C GLU A 147 -10.44 10.63 -10.16
N ASN A 148 -11.63 10.66 -10.76
CA ASN A 148 -12.76 11.49 -10.34
C ASN A 148 -13.77 10.75 -9.45
N ASN A 149 -13.75 9.41 -9.44
CA ASN A 149 -14.74 8.61 -8.70
C ASN A 149 -14.14 7.27 -8.24
N ASN A 150 -13.93 7.15 -6.93
CA ASN A 150 -13.39 5.95 -6.28
C ASN A 150 -14.36 4.74 -6.26
N GLU A 151 -15.62 4.94 -6.63
CA GLU A 151 -16.62 3.87 -6.76
C GLU A 151 -16.67 3.30 -8.18
N ALA A 152 -16.11 4.01 -9.16
CA ALA A 152 -16.10 3.64 -10.57
C ALA A 152 -14.80 2.90 -10.90
N ILE A 153 -14.89 1.60 -11.18
CA ILE A 153 -13.77 0.72 -11.46
C ILE A 153 -13.57 0.60 -12.97
N LEU A 154 -12.30 0.64 -13.41
CA LEU A 154 -11.91 0.32 -14.77
C LEU A 154 -12.06 -1.19 -15.01
N TYR A 155 -13.21 -1.60 -15.53
CA TYR A 155 -13.62 -3.01 -15.52
C TYR A 155 -12.78 -3.89 -16.43
N GLU A 156 -12.26 -3.37 -17.55
CA GLU A 156 -11.40 -4.14 -18.46
C GLU A 156 -10.06 -4.49 -17.79
N ASP A 157 -9.41 -3.51 -17.14
CA ASP A 157 -8.17 -3.73 -16.39
C ASP A 157 -8.38 -4.72 -15.25
N PHE A 158 -9.51 -4.61 -14.56
CA PHE A 158 -9.89 -5.53 -13.50
C PHE A 158 -10.04 -6.98 -14.00
N VAL A 159 -10.78 -7.23 -15.09
CA VAL A 159 -10.94 -8.59 -15.64
C VAL A 159 -9.62 -9.12 -16.21
N ASN A 160 -8.84 -8.26 -16.88
CA ASN A 160 -7.53 -8.63 -17.41
C ASN A 160 -6.55 -9.04 -16.31
N SER A 161 -6.62 -8.41 -15.12
CA SER A 161 -5.79 -8.80 -13.97
C SER A 161 -6.02 -10.25 -13.54
N PHE A 162 -7.20 -10.81 -13.75
CA PHE A 162 -7.54 -12.20 -13.41
C PHE A 162 -7.36 -13.19 -14.57
N ASN A 163 -7.15 -12.68 -15.78
CA ASN A 163 -7.02 -13.51 -16.97
C ASN A 163 -5.65 -14.19 -17.00
N TRP A 164 -5.56 -15.33 -16.32
CA TRP A 164 -4.36 -16.14 -16.23
C TRP A 164 -3.89 -16.73 -17.57
N ARG A 165 -4.75 -16.73 -18.61
CA ARG A 165 -4.45 -17.28 -19.94
C ARG A 165 -3.71 -16.27 -20.80
N ASP A 166 -4.25 -15.05 -20.89
CA ASP A 166 -3.68 -13.98 -21.73
C ASP A 166 -2.72 -13.07 -20.94
N PHE A 167 -2.87 -12.98 -19.61
CA PHE A 167 -2.06 -12.17 -18.70
C PHE A 167 -1.65 -12.97 -17.45
N PRO A 168 -0.83 -14.03 -17.59
CA PRO A 168 -0.37 -14.82 -16.45
C PRO A 168 0.44 -13.95 -15.49
N ALA A 169 0.02 -13.89 -14.23
CA ALA A 169 0.83 -13.36 -13.15
C ALA A 169 2.13 -14.18 -13.07
N PRO A 170 3.28 -13.55 -12.74
CA PRO A 170 4.52 -14.27 -12.48
C PRO A 170 4.23 -15.38 -11.47
N PRO A 171 4.73 -16.62 -11.69
CA PRO A 171 4.49 -17.69 -10.74
C PRO A 171 4.95 -17.22 -9.37
N ALA A 172 4.01 -17.09 -8.43
CA ALA A 172 4.31 -16.81 -7.05
C ALA A 172 5.31 -17.89 -6.63
N GLN A 173 6.57 -17.50 -6.41
CA GLN A 173 7.55 -18.39 -5.82
C GLN A 173 7.06 -18.65 -4.40
N TYR A 174 6.24 -19.69 -4.25
CA TYR A 174 6.02 -20.33 -2.98
C TYR A 174 7.39 -20.83 -2.54
N GLN A 175 8.05 -20.08 -1.66
CA GLN A 175 9.03 -20.67 -0.79
C GLN A 175 8.25 -21.65 0.09
N SER A 176 8.20 -22.90 -0.35
CA SER A 176 7.84 -24.02 0.50
C SER A 176 8.63 -23.87 1.79
N ALA A 177 7.92 -23.67 2.91
CA ALA A 177 8.52 -23.78 4.23
C ALA A 177 8.92 -25.24 4.42
N VAL A 178 10.10 -25.59 3.91
CA VAL A 178 10.85 -26.75 4.36
C VAL A 178 11.19 -26.45 5.81
N GLY A 179 10.77 -27.37 6.69
CA GLY A 179 10.83 -27.18 8.11
C GLY A 179 12.23 -26.90 8.61
N ASP A 180 12.30 -26.04 9.62
CA ASP A 180 13.21 -26.22 10.73
C ASP A 180 12.53 -25.71 12.00
N GLU A 181 12.58 -26.57 13.00
CA GLU A 181 12.05 -26.41 14.35
C GLU A 181 12.87 -25.38 15.15
N GLU A 182 12.88 -24.13 14.70
CA GLU A 182 13.52 -23.03 15.43
C GLU A 182 12.49 -21.95 15.78
N TRP A 183 11.54 -22.37 16.63
CA TRP A 183 10.49 -21.54 17.20
C TRP A 183 11.04 -20.65 18.34
N CYS A 184 12.05 -19.84 18.03
CA CYS A 184 12.55 -18.80 18.92
C CYS A 184 12.57 -17.43 18.23
N ARG A 185 11.61 -16.59 18.65
CA ARG A 185 11.74 -15.13 18.72
C ARG A 185 12.22 -14.42 17.44
N SER A 186 11.39 -14.38 16.42
CA SER A 186 11.47 -13.30 15.43
C SER A 186 10.11 -12.62 15.31
N LYS A 187 9.96 -11.51 16.05
CA LYS A 187 8.84 -10.58 15.89
C LYS A 187 8.79 -10.15 14.41
N PRO A 188 7.62 -9.85 13.84
CA PRO A 188 7.51 -9.37 12.47
C PRO A 188 8.21 -8.01 12.37
N GLN A 189 9.48 -8.01 11.96
CA GLN A 189 10.14 -6.82 11.44
C GLN A 189 9.43 -6.49 10.14
N SER A 190 8.40 -5.64 10.24
CA SER A 190 7.90 -4.92 9.07
C SER A 190 9.09 -4.23 8.42
N LYS A 191 9.47 -4.68 7.22
CA LYS A 191 10.48 -4.07 6.38
C LYS A 191 9.95 -2.70 5.97
N ILE A 192 10.23 -1.68 6.76
CA ILE A 192 9.95 -0.29 6.39
C ILE A 192 11.02 0.07 5.35
N GLU A 193 10.68 -0.04 4.07
CA GLU A 193 11.65 0.24 2.99
C GLU A 193 11.80 1.75 2.77
N GLN A 194 10.68 2.49 2.81
CA GLN A 194 10.65 3.93 2.56
C GLN A 194 9.76 4.68 3.56
N VAL A 195 10.26 5.83 4.03
CA VAL A 195 9.57 6.76 4.93
C VAL A 195 9.29 8.05 4.18
N HIS A 196 8.03 8.47 4.15
CA HIS A 196 7.59 9.73 3.54
C HIS A 196 7.87 10.89 4.50
N TYR A 197 9.11 11.39 4.47
CA TYR A 197 9.58 12.42 5.40
C TYR A 197 8.84 13.75 5.22
N GLN A 198 8.31 14.04 4.03
CA GLN A 198 7.59 15.29 3.77
C GLN A 198 6.29 15.38 4.59
N SER A 199 5.55 14.28 4.72
CA SER A 199 4.37 14.23 5.61
C SER A 199 4.75 14.39 7.07
N LEU A 200 5.89 13.84 7.49
CA LEU A 200 6.40 14.04 8.84
C LEU A 200 6.71 15.52 9.10
N LEU A 201 7.44 16.18 8.20
CA LEU A 201 7.76 17.60 8.32
C LEU A 201 6.50 18.47 8.34
N GLN A 202 5.55 18.21 7.45
CA GLN A 202 4.28 18.92 7.47
C GLN A 202 3.57 18.77 8.81
N ARG A 203 3.58 17.56 9.39
CA ARG A 203 2.99 17.31 10.71
C ARG A 203 3.73 18.04 11.84
N LEU A 204 5.06 18.06 11.81
CA LEU A 204 5.90 18.72 12.81
C LEU A 204 5.78 20.25 12.74
N PHE A 205 5.73 20.83 11.53
CA PHE A 205 5.64 22.28 11.34
C PHE A 205 4.21 22.83 11.40
N SER A 206 3.17 22.02 11.16
CA SER A 206 1.78 22.48 11.32
C SER A 206 1.41 22.71 12.79
N ASN A 207 2.00 21.96 13.72
CA ASN A 207 1.86 22.20 15.16
C ASN A 207 2.60 23.48 15.64
N ALA A 208 3.46 24.09 14.81
CA ALA A 208 4.19 25.30 15.18
C ALA A 208 3.42 26.60 14.91
N LYS A 209 2.21 26.54 14.33
CA LYS A 209 1.41 27.72 13.98
C LYS A 209 0.38 28.16 15.04
N ASP A 210 0.30 27.50 16.19
CA ASP A 210 -0.69 27.81 17.24
C ASP A 210 -0.06 28.45 18.50
N ASN A 211 0.92 29.35 18.31
CA ASN A 211 1.52 30.11 19.42
C ASN A 211 1.90 31.55 18.99
N ILE A 212 0.94 32.27 18.40
CA ILE A 212 0.95 33.74 18.31
C ILE A 212 -0.40 34.26 18.77
#